data_AF-A0AA91M7F0-F1
#
_entry.id   AF-A0AA91M7F0-F1
#
_cell.length_a   1.000
_cell.length_b   1.000
_cell.length_c   1.000
_cell.angle_alpha   90.00
_cell.angle_beta   90.00
_cell.angle_gamma   90.00
#
_symmetry.space_group_name_H-M   'P 1'
#
loop_
_entity.id
_entity.type
_entity.pdbx_description
1 polymer ?
#
loop_
_entity_poly.entity_id
_entity_poly.type
_entity_poly.pdbx_seq_one_letter_code
_entity_poly.pdbx_strand_id
1 'polypeptide(L)'
;MPRRLANFDEGEVRLDRRIGRKRLANFDEGEVRLDRRIGRKRLANFDEGEVRLDRRIGRKRLANFDEGEVRLDRRIGRKRLANFDEGEVRLDRRIGRKRLANFDEGEVRRDRR
;
A
#
# COMPACT_ATOMS: atom_id res chain seq x y z
N MET A 1 -19.14 -4.60 6.75
CA MET A 1 -19.13 -4.08 5.36
C MET A 1 -17.73 -3.67 4.87
N PRO A 2 -17.23 -4.18 3.72
CA PRO A 2 -16.05 -3.63 3.06
C PRO A 2 -16.37 -2.24 2.48
N ARG A 3 -15.50 -1.24 2.72
CA ARG A 3 -15.53 0.00 1.94
C ARG A 3 -14.71 -0.25 0.67
N ARG A 4 -15.35 -0.04 -0.48
CA ARG A 4 -14.72 0.01 -1.80
C ARG A 4 -14.76 1.46 -2.23
N LEU A 5 -13.61 2.00 -2.62
CA LEU A 5 -13.57 3.22 -3.40
C LEU A 5 -12.96 2.83 -4.76
N ALA A 6 -13.44 3.43 -5.82
CA ALA A 6 -13.03 3.16 -7.19
C ALA A 6 -12.89 4.50 -7.92
N ASN A 7 -11.77 4.67 -8.61
CA ASN A 7 -11.42 5.78 -9.49
C ASN A 7 -11.38 7.14 -8.79
N PHE A 8 -10.18 7.68 -8.65
CA PHE A 8 -9.97 9.09 -8.30
C PHE A 8 -8.89 9.61 -9.23
N ASP A 9 -9.18 10.74 -9.87
CA ASP A 9 -8.27 11.32 -10.84
C ASP A 9 -7.20 12.15 -10.12
N GLU A 10 -7.59 12.94 -9.10
CA GLU A 10 -6.65 13.69 -8.24
C GLU A 10 -7.17 13.80 -6.79
N GLY A 11 -6.29 13.75 -5.78
CA GLY A 11 -6.60 14.25 -4.44
C GLY A 11 -5.98 13.50 -3.25
N GLU A 12 -6.56 13.65 -2.05
CA GLU A 12 -6.10 12.92 -0.86
C GLU A 12 -7.18 11.99 -0.27
N VAL A 13 -6.87 10.70 -0.22
CA VAL A 13 -7.72 9.67 0.40
C VAL A 13 -7.17 9.28 1.77
N ARG A 14 -7.77 9.85 2.83
CA ARG A 14 -7.52 9.42 4.22
C ARG A 14 -8.59 8.47 4.69
N LEU A 15 -8.21 7.24 5.05
CA LEU A 15 -9.12 6.32 5.72
C LEU A 15 -8.48 5.68 6.94
N ASP A 16 -9.08 5.88 8.11
CA ASP A 16 -8.80 5.11 9.33
C ASP A 16 -9.93 4.08 9.59
N ARG A 17 -9.58 2.91 10.15
CA ARG A 17 -10.55 1.95 10.68
C ARG A 17 -9.88 0.96 11.64
N ARG A 18 -10.46 0.76 12.83
CA ARG A 18 -9.99 -0.24 13.81
C ARG A 18 -9.95 -1.67 13.24
N ILE A 19 -11.04 -2.15 12.63
CA ILE A 19 -11.16 -3.52 12.09
C ILE A 19 -11.81 -3.52 10.70
N GLY A 20 -11.35 -4.38 9.77
CA GLY A 20 -12.12 -4.71 8.56
C GLY A 20 -11.30 -4.94 7.28
N ARG A 21 -11.95 -4.79 6.12
CA ARG A 21 -11.34 -4.87 4.77
C ARG A 21 -11.48 -3.52 4.06
N LYS A 22 -10.46 -3.14 3.28
CA LYS A 22 -10.42 -1.93 2.43
C LYS A 22 -9.89 -2.34 1.06
N ARG A 23 -10.56 -1.89 0.01
CA ARG A 23 -10.15 -2.03 -1.39
C ARG A 23 -10.22 -0.65 -2.01
N LEU A 24 -9.09 -0.18 -2.55
CA LEU A 24 -9.07 0.92 -3.50
C LEU A 24 -8.64 0.34 -4.85
N ALA A 25 -9.18 0.90 -5.92
CA ALA A 25 -8.84 0.55 -7.30
C ALA A 25 -8.78 1.85 -8.10
N ASN A 26 -7.70 2.02 -8.86
CA ASN A 26 -7.39 3.12 -9.77
C ASN A 26 -7.33 4.48 -9.06
N PHE A 27 -6.16 5.09 -9.09
CA PHE A 27 -5.90 6.36 -8.47
C PHE A 27 -4.79 7.02 -9.26
N ASP A 28 -5.11 8.09 -9.96
CA ASP A 28 -4.24 8.56 -11.04
C ASP A 28 -3.19 9.52 -10.46
N GLU A 29 -3.58 10.51 -9.64
CA GLU A 29 -2.62 11.41 -8.97
C GLU A 29 -2.97 11.74 -7.50
N GLY A 30 -1.97 11.75 -6.61
CA GLY A 30 -2.09 12.31 -5.24
C GLY A 30 -1.74 11.38 -4.06
N GLU A 31 -2.41 11.54 -2.92
CA GLU A 31 -1.99 10.91 -1.65
C GLU A 31 -3.01 9.93 -1.07
N VAL A 32 -2.60 8.68 -0.84
CA VAL A 32 -3.44 7.64 -0.21
C VAL A 32 -2.87 7.26 1.15
N ARG A 33 -3.55 7.70 2.21
CA ARG A 33 -3.21 7.36 3.60
C ARG A 33 -4.24 6.43 4.21
N LEU A 34 -3.84 5.19 4.43
CA LEU A 34 -4.66 4.21 5.10
C LEU A 34 -4.02 3.79 6.41
N ASP A 35 -4.77 3.90 7.51
CA ASP A 35 -4.45 3.27 8.81
C ASP A 35 -5.48 2.18 9.16
N ARG A 36 -5.01 1.12 9.83
CA ARG A 36 -5.83 0.07 10.44
C ARG A 36 -5.10 -0.75 11.50
N ARG A 37 -5.76 -0.98 12.64
CA ARG A 37 -5.31 -1.94 13.66
C ARG A 37 -5.34 -3.40 13.18
N ILE A 38 -6.47 -3.92 12.68
CA ILE A 38 -6.60 -5.34 12.26
C ILE A 38 -7.35 -5.50 10.92
N GLY A 39 -6.75 -6.15 9.91
CA GLY A 39 -7.50 -6.61 8.74
C GLY A 39 -6.75 -6.76 7.40
N ARG A 40 -7.44 -6.52 6.27
CA ARG A 40 -6.86 -6.65 4.90
C ARG A 40 -6.98 -5.36 4.09
N LYS A 41 -5.90 -4.97 3.40
CA LYS A 41 -5.82 -3.80 2.49
C LYS A 41 -5.42 -4.33 1.12
N ARG A 42 -6.14 -3.90 0.08
CA ARG A 42 -5.81 -4.12 -1.32
C ARG A 42 -5.86 -2.77 -2.02
N LEU A 43 -4.78 -2.40 -2.68
CA LEU A 43 -4.74 -1.33 -3.67
C LEU A 43 -4.38 -1.98 -5.01
N ALA A 44 -4.90 -1.42 -6.09
CA ALA A 44 -4.67 -1.85 -7.45
C ALA A 44 -4.66 -0.60 -8.34
N ASN A 45 -3.61 -0.46 -9.15
CA ASN A 45 -3.37 0.63 -10.11
C ASN A 45 -3.29 1.99 -9.42
N PHE A 46 -2.11 2.59 -9.47
CA PHE A 46 -1.84 3.89 -8.89
C PHE A 46 -0.77 4.53 -9.75
N ASP A 47 -1.10 5.62 -10.41
CA ASP A 47 -0.28 6.08 -11.53
C ASP A 47 0.79 7.06 -11.03
N GLU A 48 0.43 8.07 -10.22
CA GLU A 48 1.38 9.02 -9.64
C GLU A 48 1.06 9.43 -8.17
N GLY A 49 2.09 9.52 -7.32
CA GLY A 49 1.98 10.11 -5.97
C GLY A 49 2.38 9.22 -4.78
N GLU A 50 1.79 9.44 -3.60
CA GLU A 50 2.23 8.76 -2.36
C GLU A 50 1.19 7.81 -1.75
N VAL A 51 1.61 6.56 -1.52
CA VAL A 51 0.81 5.56 -0.81
C VAL A 51 1.41 5.24 0.56
N ARG A 52 0.75 5.71 1.62
CA ARG A 52 1.11 5.37 3.01
C ARG A 52 0.10 4.42 3.61
N LEU A 53 0.53 3.17 3.81
CA LEU A 53 -0.25 2.20 4.57
C LEU A 53 0.44 1.93 5.90
N ASP A 54 -0.30 2.09 7.00
CA ASP A 54 0.07 1.57 8.34
C ASP A 54 -0.88 0.43 8.74
N ARG A 55 -0.35 -0.57 9.45
CA ARG A 55 -1.15 -1.59 10.12
C ARG A 55 -0.44 -2.25 11.30
N ARG A 56 -1.19 -2.56 12.37
CA ARG A 56 -0.70 -3.47 13.42
C ARG A 56 -0.74 -4.96 13.01
N ILE A 57 -1.90 -5.50 12.58
CA ILE A 57 -2.04 -6.94 12.24
C ILE A 57 -2.81 -7.17 10.93
N GLY A 58 -2.19 -7.91 9.97
CA GLY A 58 -2.90 -8.47 8.81
C GLY A 58 -2.19 -8.39 7.45
N ARG A 59 -2.95 -8.45 6.34
CA ARG A 59 -2.40 -8.63 4.97
C ARG A 59 -2.53 -7.40 4.08
N LYS A 60 -1.42 -6.96 3.46
CA LYS A 60 -1.39 -5.87 2.48
C LYS A 60 -1.06 -6.45 1.11
N ARG A 61 -1.79 -6.00 0.08
CA ARG A 61 -1.51 -6.26 -1.33
C ARG A 61 -1.57 -4.92 -2.05
N LEU A 62 -0.50 -4.55 -2.73
CA LEU A 62 -0.54 -3.55 -3.80
C LEU A 62 -0.23 -4.29 -5.12
N ALA A 63 -0.76 -3.78 -6.21
CA ALA A 63 -0.51 -4.27 -7.55
C ALA A 63 -0.55 -3.06 -8.49
N ASN A 64 0.44 -2.92 -9.36
CA ASN A 64 0.61 -1.86 -10.37
C ASN A 64 0.69 -0.48 -9.71
N PHE A 65 1.88 0.10 -9.78
CA PHE A 65 2.17 1.43 -9.25
C PHE A 65 3.20 2.03 -10.19
N ASP A 66 2.86 3.11 -10.87
CA ASP A 66 3.64 3.53 -12.03
C ASP A 66 4.70 4.55 -11.62
N GLU A 67 4.37 5.57 -10.82
CA GLU A 67 5.32 6.58 -10.32
C GLU A 67 5.04 7.03 -8.87
N GLY A 68 6.10 7.19 -8.05
CA GLY A 68 6.04 7.84 -6.73
C GLY A 68 6.47 7.00 -5.51
N GLU A 69 5.97 7.34 -4.31
CA GLU A 69 6.44 6.72 -3.05
C GLU A 69 5.42 5.78 -2.40
N VAL A 70 5.84 4.54 -2.14
CA VAL A 70 5.06 3.54 -1.37
C VAL A 70 5.70 3.30 -0.01
N ARG A 71 5.04 3.77 1.06
CA ARG A 71 5.42 3.47 2.44
C ARG A 71 4.47 2.46 3.07
N LEU A 72 4.97 1.26 3.31
CA LEU A 72 4.26 0.24 4.05
C LEU A 72 4.90 0.02 5.41
N ASP A 73 4.19 0.33 6.50
CA ASP A 73 4.56 -0.08 7.86
C ASP A 73 3.67 -1.23 8.34
N ARG A 74 4.24 -2.27 8.96
CA ARG A 74 3.41 -3.21 9.71
C ARG A 74 4.13 -3.89 10.88
N ARG A 75 3.43 -4.06 12.00
CA ARG A 75 3.89 -4.94 13.10
C ARG A 75 3.81 -6.45 12.78
N ILE A 76 2.67 -7.01 12.35
CA ILE A 76 2.50 -8.48 12.13
C ILE A 76 1.68 -8.84 10.86
N GLY A 77 2.19 -9.70 9.94
CA GLY A 77 1.38 -10.31 8.84
C GLY A 77 2.08 -10.63 7.50
N ARG A 78 1.39 -10.51 6.34
CA ARG A 78 1.99 -10.70 4.98
C ARG A 78 1.86 -9.49 4.04
N LYS A 79 2.96 -9.03 3.42
CA LYS A 79 2.96 -7.96 2.40
C LYS A 79 3.20 -8.61 1.03
N ARG A 80 2.46 -8.17 0.02
CA ARG A 80 2.69 -8.48 -1.38
C ARG A 80 2.67 -7.18 -2.17
N LEU A 81 3.70 -6.94 -2.95
CA LEU A 81 3.76 -5.92 -3.99
C LEU A 81 4.02 -6.63 -5.31
N ALA A 82 3.45 -6.12 -6.39
CA ALA A 82 3.62 -6.65 -7.74
C ALA A 82 3.54 -5.47 -8.71
N ASN A 83 4.49 -5.37 -9.64
CA ASN A 83 4.59 -4.36 -10.70
C ASN A 83 4.66 -2.94 -10.12
N PHE A 84 5.87 -2.40 -10.13
CA PHE A 84 6.17 -1.06 -9.68
C PHE A 84 7.18 -0.50 -10.66
N ASP A 85 6.84 0.59 -11.34
CA ASP A 85 7.56 0.98 -12.54
C ASP A 85 8.59 2.07 -12.21
N GLU A 86 8.25 3.12 -11.45
CA GLU A 86 9.18 4.19 -11.04
C GLU A 86 8.95 4.67 -9.58
N GLY A 87 10.03 4.91 -8.83
CA GLY A 87 10.00 5.55 -7.49
C GLY A 87 10.48 4.74 -6.28
N GLU A 88 10.06 5.12 -5.06
CA GLU A 88 10.60 4.53 -3.81
C GLU A 88 9.59 3.64 -3.06
N VAL A 89 10.00 2.41 -2.74
CA VAL A 89 9.24 1.49 -1.90
C VAL A 89 9.92 1.28 -0.55
N ARG A 90 9.34 1.84 0.51
CA ARG A 90 9.78 1.64 1.90
C ARG A 90 8.92 0.62 2.63
N LEU A 91 9.54 -0.47 3.06
CA LEU A 91 8.86 -1.58 3.73
C LEU A 91 9.39 -1.80 5.14
N ASP A 92 8.76 -1.22 6.17
CA ASP A 92 9.07 -1.56 7.57
C ASP A 92 8.20 -2.73 8.07
N ARG A 93 8.82 -3.72 8.73
CA ARG A 93 8.05 -4.73 9.45
C ARG A 93 8.79 -5.43 10.59
N ARG A 94 8.08 -5.63 11.70
CA ARG A 94 8.48 -6.53 12.81
C ARG A 94 8.31 -8.05 12.52
N ILE A 95 7.10 -8.57 12.17
CA ILE A 95 6.84 -10.05 12.09
C ILE A 95 5.99 -10.51 10.86
N GLY A 96 6.35 -11.65 10.22
CA GLY A 96 5.63 -12.31 9.09
C GLY A 96 6.39 -12.53 7.74
N ARG A 97 5.75 -12.35 6.55
CA ARG A 97 6.40 -12.50 5.21
C ARG A 97 6.24 -11.28 4.27
N LYS A 98 7.22 -11.05 3.38
CA LYS A 98 7.19 -10.06 2.28
C LYS A 98 7.38 -10.81 0.94
N ARG A 99 6.69 -10.40 -0.12
CA ARG A 99 6.92 -10.85 -1.51
C ARG A 99 6.82 -9.62 -2.41
N LEU A 100 7.84 -9.38 -3.21
CA LEU A 100 7.86 -8.36 -4.27
C LEU A 100 8.08 -9.11 -5.58
N ALA A 101 7.49 -8.62 -6.66
CA ALA A 101 7.66 -9.15 -8.01
C ALA A 101 7.56 -7.97 -8.97
N ASN A 102 8.48 -7.90 -9.95
CA ASN A 102 8.57 -6.90 -11.01
C ASN A 102 8.69 -5.46 -10.46
N PHE A 103 9.88 -4.90 -10.64
CA PHE A 103 10.26 -3.58 -10.20
C PHE A 103 11.22 -3.06 -11.26
N ASP A 104 10.81 -2.06 -12.02
CA ASP A 104 11.49 -1.68 -13.26
C ASP A 104 12.52 -0.57 -12.99
N GLU A 105 12.13 0.54 -12.36
CA GLU A 105 12.97 1.69 -12.03
C GLU A 105 12.69 2.21 -10.59
N GLY A 106 13.76 2.52 -9.82
CA GLY A 106 13.65 3.04 -8.44
C GLY A 106 14.29 2.19 -7.31
N GLU A 107 13.94 2.48 -6.05
CA GLU A 107 14.58 1.88 -4.88
C GLU A 107 13.61 1.13 -3.94
N VAL A 108 14.04 -0.03 -3.45
CA VAL A 108 13.31 -0.76 -2.39
C VAL A 108 14.08 -0.79 -1.08
N ARG A 109 13.70 0.06 -0.13
CA ARG A 109 14.27 0.07 1.24
C ARG A 109 13.47 -0.84 2.17
N ARG A 110 14.17 -1.71 2.90
CA ARG A 110 13.54 -2.76 3.71
C ARG A 110 14.07 -2.80 5.13
N ASP A 111 13.35 -2.15 6.03
CA ASP A 111 13.66 -2.26 7.45
C ASP A 111 12.99 -3.47 8.10
N ARG A 112 13.72 -4.05 9.05
CA ARG A 112 13.25 -5.07 9.99
C ARG A 112 13.70 -4.63 11.39
N ARG A 113 12.79 -4.01 12.14
CA ARG A 113 12.94 -3.77 13.59
C ARG A 113 12.40 -4.94 14.42
#